data_AF-A0A9P5K1C7-F1
#
_entry.id   AF-A0A9P5K1C7-F1
#
_cell.length_a   1.000
_cell.length_b   1.000
_cell.length_c   1.000
_cell.angle_alpha   90.00
_cell.angle_beta   90.00
_cell.angle_gamma   90.00
#
_symmetry.space_group_name_H-M   'P 1'
#
loop_
_entity.id
_entity.type
_entity.pdbx_description
1 polymer ?
#
loop_
_entity_poly.entity_id
_entity_poly.type
_entity_poly.pdbx_seq_one_letter_code
_entity_poly.pdbx_strand_id
1 'polypeptide(L)'
;MSEITHGDPERGNNPEGNQALPAPNQPSQVESNFGDSSGPLFSIYSKTAEEEDNKNAERWKNDADGILIFTGLFSAAVATLLGVTVQDLRPNSQDTSAFYLGNIYGVLADPNATRPSIPSPVAKPPPFSPPRYAVWVNSLWFLSLVMSLSCALWATSLHQWARRYIRVTQPARCSPEKRARIRAFFADGVDKMHMPWAVEGLPALLHLSLFLFFGGLVIFLFNVDREVFLCVVSWIGLFSMVYGLITLLPLIRQDSPYYSPLSILTWFSYASIRYVAFKVLVSTTRRYSSIATWQRYCGLMYRYRGWMLGGVEKKAEETASELSSKIDVGILDWTISALGDDDSLERFIEAIPGFFNSKLVEDLREHLTTDIRGRLFFALDGFLDRTLSSNSVIDSVKLRRLDMSLNAMNLIPVSHVWSVLTNILFYHWDHVPLWHLGAIAMIDLLLSMRKA
;
A
#
# COMPACT_ATOMS: atom_id res chain seq x y z
N MET A 1 67.72 -22.97 32.41
CA MET A 1 67.37 -23.68 33.65
C MET A 1 66.61 -24.93 33.22
N SER A 2 67.32 -26.08 33.21
CA SER A 2 66.85 -27.49 33.11
C SER A 2 65.85 -27.84 31.98
N GLU A 3 66.20 -28.52 30.87
CA GLU A 3 66.79 -29.89 30.77
C GLU A 3 65.91 -30.90 31.54
N ILE A 4 65.26 -31.89 30.91
CA ILE A 4 65.88 -33.19 30.64
C ILE A 4 65.07 -33.97 29.59
N THR A 5 65.84 -34.51 28.65
CA THR A 5 65.59 -35.54 27.64
C THR A 5 65.56 -36.97 28.22
N HIS A 6 64.75 -37.85 27.62
CA HIS A 6 64.93 -39.32 27.60
C HIS A 6 64.00 -39.83 26.48
N GLY A 7 64.33 -40.71 25.54
CA GLY A 7 65.50 -41.52 25.21
C GLY A 7 65.02 -42.54 24.15
N ASP A 8 65.75 -42.60 23.02
CA ASP A 8 65.70 -43.55 21.87
C ASP A 8 65.80 -45.06 22.25
N PRO A 9 65.85 -46.07 21.34
CA PRO A 9 65.55 -46.18 19.89
C PRO A 9 64.87 -47.54 19.47
N GLU A 10 64.85 -47.83 18.16
CA GLU A 10 64.87 -49.15 17.45
C GLU A 10 63.64 -49.58 16.60
N ARG A 11 63.83 -49.40 15.27
CA ARG A 11 63.95 -50.46 14.23
C ARG A 11 62.74 -51.36 13.93
N GLY A 12 62.18 -51.22 12.71
CA GLY A 12 61.26 -52.22 12.14
C GLY A 12 60.73 -51.91 10.73
N ASN A 13 61.34 -52.56 9.74
CA ASN A 13 60.97 -52.78 8.33
C ASN A 13 59.46 -52.81 7.92
N ASN A 14 59.15 -52.10 6.81
CA ASN A 14 58.40 -52.53 5.60
C ASN A 14 56.88 -52.91 5.70
N PRO A 15 56.14 -53.10 4.57
CA PRO A 15 55.39 -52.07 3.85
C PRO A 15 53.89 -52.43 3.65
N GLU A 16 53.14 -51.55 2.95
CA GLU A 16 51.83 -51.79 2.29
C GLU A 16 50.60 -52.19 3.14
N GLY A 17 49.47 -51.51 2.88
CA GLY A 17 48.14 -52.14 2.94
C GLY A 17 47.08 -51.52 3.85
N ASN A 18 46.27 -50.66 3.23
CA ASN A 18 44.80 -50.54 3.39
C ASN A 18 44.14 -49.96 4.67
N GLN A 19 43.21 -49.03 4.37
CA GLN A 19 41.97 -48.63 5.08
C GLN A 19 42.06 -47.65 6.26
N ALA A 20 41.71 -46.39 6.00
CA ALA A 20 40.42 -45.78 6.40
C ALA A 20 40.51 -44.24 6.51
N LEU A 21 39.70 -43.51 5.75
CA LEU A 21 38.69 -42.54 6.20
C LEU A 21 38.15 -41.73 4.99
N PRO A 22 36.83 -41.63 4.78
CA PRO A 22 36.28 -40.71 3.79
C PRO A 22 36.39 -39.27 4.30
N ALA A 23 36.88 -38.38 3.44
CA ALA A 23 36.94 -36.95 3.71
C ALA A 23 35.55 -36.37 3.99
N PRO A 24 35.43 -35.30 4.81
CA PRO A 24 34.14 -34.77 5.22
C PRO A 24 33.40 -34.17 4.04
N ASN A 25 32.16 -34.60 3.88
CA ASN A 25 31.17 -34.13 2.92
C ASN A 25 31.26 -32.60 2.71
N GLN A 26 31.78 -32.20 1.55
CA GLN A 26 31.38 -30.94 0.95
C GLN A 26 29.85 -30.95 0.83
N PRO A 27 29.14 -29.87 1.19
CA PRO A 27 27.72 -29.80 0.91
C PRO A 27 27.56 -29.93 -0.59
N SER A 28 26.89 -31.01 -1.00
CA SER A 28 26.41 -31.19 -2.36
C SER A 28 25.74 -29.89 -2.76
N GLN A 29 26.39 -29.16 -3.67
CA GLN A 29 25.66 -28.23 -4.50
C GLN A 29 24.62 -29.08 -5.21
N VAL A 30 23.41 -29.07 -4.68
CA VAL A 30 22.23 -29.33 -5.46
C VAL A 30 22.27 -28.24 -6.52
N GLU A 31 22.87 -28.57 -7.66
CA GLU A 31 22.60 -27.89 -8.93
C GLU A 31 21.08 -27.95 -9.10
N SER A 32 20.42 -26.92 -8.58
CA SER A 32 19.05 -26.62 -8.94
C SER A 32 19.08 -26.39 -10.44
N ASN A 33 18.36 -27.22 -11.20
CA ASN A 33 18.08 -27.03 -12.62
C ASN A 33 17.89 -25.53 -12.95
N PHE A 34 18.95 -24.86 -13.38
CA PHE A 34 18.93 -23.49 -13.92
C PHE A 34 18.65 -23.55 -15.43
N GLY A 35 17.74 -24.44 -15.84
CA GLY A 35 17.57 -24.85 -17.23
C GLY A 35 16.11 -25.03 -17.64
N ASP A 36 15.19 -24.22 -17.12
CA ASP A 36 13.88 -24.06 -17.75
C ASP A 36 13.83 -22.73 -18.53
N SER A 37 13.17 -22.74 -19.68
CA SER A 37 13.18 -21.62 -20.63
C SER A 37 12.40 -20.39 -20.15
N SER A 38 11.69 -20.48 -19.02
CA SER A 38 10.97 -19.39 -18.36
C SER A 38 11.84 -18.51 -17.46
N GLY A 39 13.04 -18.96 -17.08
CA GLY A 39 13.95 -18.26 -16.17
C GLY A 39 14.22 -16.79 -16.51
N PRO A 40 14.45 -16.41 -17.79
CA PRO A 40 14.65 -15.02 -18.18
C PRO A 40 13.47 -14.11 -17.84
N LEU A 41 12.23 -14.53 -18.09
CA LEU A 41 11.03 -13.72 -17.82
C LEU A 41 10.84 -13.52 -16.32
N PHE A 42 10.98 -14.59 -15.53
CA PHE A 42 10.93 -14.49 -14.07
C PHE A 42 12.04 -13.60 -13.50
N SER A 43 13.21 -13.53 -14.14
CA SER A 43 14.30 -12.63 -13.73
C SER A 43 13.98 -11.16 -14.00
N ILE A 44 13.41 -10.84 -15.17
CA ILE A 44 12.99 -9.48 -15.55
C ILE A 44 11.88 -9.01 -14.61
N TYR A 45 10.88 -9.86 -14.39
CA TYR A 45 9.81 -9.62 -13.44
C TYR A 45 10.38 -9.36 -12.04
N SER A 46 11.18 -10.27 -11.50
CA SER A 46 11.70 -10.17 -10.13
C SER A 46 12.51 -8.90 -9.93
N LYS A 47 13.36 -8.52 -10.88
CA LYS A 47 14.18 -7.30 -10.76
C LYS A 47 13.31 -6.05 -10.71
N THR A 48 12.41 -5.91 -11.68
CA THR A 48 11.51 -4.74 -11.78
C THR A 48 10.59 -4.66 -10.56
N ALA A 49 10.07 -5.81 -10.12
CA ALA A 49 9.23 -5.97 -8.94
C ALA A 49 9.95 -5.58 -7.65
N GLU A 50 11.19 -6.03 -7.46
CA GLU A 50 11.99 -5.73 -6.27
C GLU A 50 12.28 -4.23 -6.17
N GLU A 51 12.59 -3.56 -7.28
CA GLU A 51 12.81 -2.12 -7.31
C GLU A 51 11.55 -1.34 -6.91
N GLU A 52 10.38 -1.72 -7.42
CA GLU A 52 9.12 -1.07 -7.07
C GLU A 52 8.67 -1.38 -5.63
N ASP A 53 8.76 -2.64 -5.20
CA ASP A 53 8.44 -3.05 -3.84
C ASP A 53 9.31 -2.32 -2.81
N ASN A 54 10.61 -2.15 -3.09
CA ASN A 54 11.54 -1.41 -2.24
C ASN A 54 11.17 0.09 -2.17
N LYS A 55 10.86 0.72 -3.31
CA LYS A 55 10.40 2.12 -3.35
C LYS A 55 9.12 2.31 -2.55
N ASN A 56 8.16 1.40 -2.69
CA ASN A 56 6.89 1.44 -1.96
C ASN A 56 7.10 1.25 -0.45
N ALA A 57 7.91 0.27 -0.05
CA ALA A 57 8.22 0.02 1.35
C ALA A 57 8.97 1.21 1.99
N GLU A 58 9.90 1.83 1.27
CA GLU A 58 10.60 3.04 1.73
C GLU A 58 9.65 4.21 1.89
N ARG A 59 8.75 4.45 0.92
CA ARG A 59 7.72 5.48 1.02
C ARG A 59 6.82 5.26 2.25
N TRP A 60 6.28 4.06 2.44
CA TRP A 60 5.44 3.74 3.61
C TRP A 60 6.17 3.94 4.93
N LYS A 61 7.46 3.59 4.96
CA LYS A 61 8.31 3.78 6.14
C LYS A 61 8.52 5.26 6.44
N ASN A 62 8.85 6.06 5.42
CA ASN A 62 9.09 7.49 5.56
C ASN A 62 7.82 8.23 6.00
N ASP A 63 6.66 7.90 5.42
CA ASP A 63 5.36 8.47 5.81
C ASP A 63 5.04 8.13 7.28
N ALA A 64 5.25 6.86 7.69
CA ALA A 64 5.06 6.44 9.06
C ALA A 64 6.04 7.10 10.05
N ASP A 65 7.31 7.26 9.70
CA ASP A 65 8.33 7.90 10.54
C ASP A 65 7.98 9.37 10.80
N GLY A 66 7.54 10.11 9.78
CA GLY A 66 7.07 11.48 9.94
C GLY A 66 5.87 11.57 10.90
N ILE A 67 4.92 10.64 10.77
CA ILE A 67 3.75 10.57 11.65
C ILE A 67 4.14 10.20 13.09
N LEU A 68 5.10 9.29 13.30
CA LEU A 68 5.58 8.91 14.63
C LEU A 68 6.25 10.06 15.37
N ILE A 69 7.08 10.85 14.67
CA ILE A 69 7.73 12.02 15.26
C ILE A 69 6.67 13.07 15.65
N PHE A 70 5.74 13.36 14.74
CA PHE A 70 4.69 14.33 14.99
C PHE A 70 3.76 13.89 16.14
N THR A 71 3.29 12.64 16.13
CA THR A 71 2.43 12.09 17.19
C THR A 71 3.11 12.13 18.55
N GLY A 72 4.41 11.85 18.64
CA GLY A 72 5.18 11.97 19.88
C GLY A 72 5.21 13.40 20.43
N LEU A 73 5.57 14.37 19.60
CA LEU A 73 5.62 15.79 19.98
C LEU A 73 4.25 16.33 20.36
N PHE A 74 3.23 16.01 19.56
CA PHE A 74 1.86 16.41 19.81
C PHE A 74 1.32 15.80 21.11
N SER A 75 1.56 14.51 21.33
CA SER A 75 1.13 13.82 22.56
C SER A 75 1.78 14.43 23.81
N ALA A 76 3.04 14.84 23.74
CA ALA A 76 3.71 15.55 24.82
C ALA A 76 3.05 16.92 25.11
N ALA A 77 2.78 17.72 24.06
CA ALA A 77 2.11 19.01 24.21
C ALA A 77 0.71 18.87 24.83
N VAL A 78 -0.08 17.90 24.35
CA VAL A 78 -1.41 17.61 24.90
C VAL A 78 -1.30 17.13 26.35
N ALA A 79 -0.35 16.24 26.66
CA ALA A 79 -0.15 15.73 28.02
C ALA A 79 0.23 16.84 29.02
N THR A 80 1.05 17.81 28.61
CA THR A 80 1.39 18.97 29.45
C THR A 80 0.15 19.80 29.78
N LEU A 81 -0.67 20.13 28.78
CA LEU A 81 -1.90 20.89 28.97
C LEU A 81 -2.91 20.13 29.83
N LEU A 82 -3.04 18.82 29.59
CA LEU A 82 -3.90 17.92 30.36
C LEU A 82 -3.47 17.83 31.83
N GLY A 83 -2.17 17.85 32.11
CA GLY A 83 -1.63 17.88 33.48
C GLY A 83 -2.07 19.12 34.28
N VAL A 84 -2.36 20.22 33.59
CA VAL A 84 -2.93 21.44 34.19
C VAL A 84 -4.44 21.28 34.33
N THR A 85 -5.16 20.96 33.26
CA THR A 85 -6.64 20.98 33.27
C THR A 85 -7.31 19.83 34.01
N VAL A 86 -6.61 18.71 34.25
CA VAL A 86 -7.15 17.62 35.08
C VAL A 86 -7.32 18.07 36.54
N GLN A 87 -6.57 19.08 36.97
CA GLN A 87 -6.72 19.65 38.31
C GLN A 87 -8.10 20.30 38.49
N ASP A 88 -8.67 20.88 37.43
CA ASP A 88 -10.02 21.47 37.42
C ASP A 88 -11.15 20.43 37.59
N LEU A 89 -10.83 19.14 37.42
CA LEU A 89 -11.76 18.03 37.67
C LEU A 89 -11.74 17.53 39.12
N ARG A 90 -10.83 18.07 39.95
CA ARG A 90 -10.66 17.66 41.35
C ARG A 90 -10.97 18.83 42.28
N PRO A 91 -11.45 18.55 43.51
CA PRO A 91 -11.63 19.60 44.50
C PRO A 91 -10.29 20.27 44.82
N ASN A 92 -10.24 21.59 44.77
CA ASN A 92 -9.07 22.35 45.18
C ASN A 92 -8.99 22.41 46.72
N SER A 93 -7.86 21.98 47.28
CA SER A 93 -7.62 22.04 48.73
C SER A 93 -7.54 23.48 49.23
N GLN A 94 -7.15 24.43 48.37
CA GLN A 94 -7.11 25.86 48.70
C GLN A 94 -8.53 26.42 48.87
N ASP A 95 -9.48 26.06 48.00
CA ASP A 95 -10.87 26.51 48.12
C ASP A 95 -11.51 25.98 49.40
N THR A 96 -11.21 24.71 49.74
CA THR A 96 -11.64 24.10 50.99
C THR A 96 -11.04 24.83 52.20
N SER A 97 -9.75 25.18 52.13
CA SER A 97 -9.06 25.92 53.19
C SER A 97 -9.60 27.35 53.33
N ALA A 98 -9.84 28.04 52.22
CA ALA A 98 -10.41 29.39 52.17
C ALA A 98 -11.84 29.40 52.73
N PHE A 99 -12.65 28.37 52.43
CA PHE A 99 -13.97 28.19 53.01
C PHE A 99 -13.89 28.11 54.54
N TYR A 100 -13.03 27.24 55.09
CA TYR A 100 -12.88 27.14 56.55
C TYR A 100 -12.33 28.44 57.16
N LEU A 101 -11.35 29.09 56.52
CA LEU A 101 -10.76 30.34 57.00
C LEU A 101 -11.80 31.47 57.03
N GLY A 102 -12.66 31.57 56.02
CA GLY A 102 -13.78 32.50 55.98
C GLY A 102 -14.80 32.24 57.10
N ASN A 103 -15.11 30.97 57.38
CA ASN A 103 -15.98 30.61 58.51
C ASN A 103 -15.35 31.00 59.86
N ILE A 104 -14.05 30.74 60.06
CA ILE A 104 -13.34 31.13 61.28
C ILE A 104 -13.35 32.65 61.44
N TYR A 105 -13.05 33.40 60.38
CA TYR A 105 -13.10 34.86 60.41
C TYR A 105 -14.51 35.38 60.73
N GLY A 106 -15.55 34.79 60.16
CA GLY A 106 -16.94 35.15 60.42
C GLY A 106 -17.34 34.97 61.89
N VAL A 107 -16.89 33.88 62.53
CA VAL A 107 -17.11 33.65 63.97
C VAL A 107 -16.34 34.65 64.83
N LEU A 108 -15.10 34.99 64.44
CA LEU A 108 -14.24 35.88 65.22
C LEU A 108 -14.62 37.36 65.09
N ALA A 109 -15.24 37.74 63.96
CA ALA A 109 -15.67 39.10 63.67
C ALA A 109 -17.04 39.47 64.27
N ASP A 110 -17.76 38.52 64.87
CA ASP A 110 -19.06 38.76 65.50
C ASP A 110 -18.90 39.43 66.89
N PRO A 111 -19.24 40.73 67.04
CA PRO A 111 -19.05 41.46 68.29
C PRO A 111 -20.02 41.03 69.40
N ASN A 112 -21.08 40.26 69.07
CA ASN A 112 -22.08 39.78 70.03
C ASN A 112 -21.82 38.34 70.51
N ALA A 113 -20.76 37.67 70.01
CA ALA A 113 -20.42 36.29 70.35
C ALA A 113 -19.94 36.16 71.81
N THR A 114 -20.87 36.22 72.75
CA THR A 114 -20.59 36.09 74.18
C THR A 114 -20.54 34.61 74.54
N ARG A 115 -19.34 34.02 74.41
CA ARG A 115 -18.95 32.62 74.69
C ARG A 115 -19.32 31.58 73.62
N PRO A 116 -18.35 30.75 73.17
CA PRO A 116 -18.61 29.67 72.23
C PRO A 116 -19.29 28.51 72.96
N SER A 117 -20.62 28.45 72.95
CA SER A 117 -21.34 27.24 73.34
C SER A 117 -21.20 26.20 72.23
N ILE A 118 -20.44 25.12 72.52
CA ILE A 118 -20.49 23.73 71.97
C ILE A 118 -20.70 23.59 70.45
N PRO A 119 -19.86 22.82 69.73
CA PRO A 119 -19.65 22.98 68.29
C PRO A 119 -20.95 22.77 67.51
N SER A 120 -21.46 23.85 66.92
CA SER A 120 -22.33 23.77 65.74
C SER A 120 -21.65 22.83 64.73
N PRO A 121 -22.37 21.92 64.04
CA PRO A 121 -21.75 21.03 63.08
C PRO A 121 -20.90 21.88 62.13
N VAL A 122 -19.59 21.62 62.12
CA VAL A 122 -18.64 22.34 61.26
C VAL A 122 -19.26 22.39 59.88
N ALA A 123 -19.54 23.61 59.41
CA ALA A 123 -20.17 23.81 58.11
C ALA A 123 -19.35 23.02 57.10
N LYS A 124 -19.99 22.09 56.39
CA LYS A 124 -19.30 21.31 55.36
C LYS A 124 -19.23 22.16 54.11
N PRO A 125 -18.08 22.19 53.41
CA PRO A 125 -18.03 22.83 52.11
C PRO A 125 -19.07 22.18 51.17
N PRO A 126 -19.63 22.94 50.22
CA PRO A 126 -20.56 22.40 49.24
C PRO A 126 -19.92 21.23 48.48
N PRO A 127 -20.70 20.22 48.07
CA PRO A 127 -20.19 19.09 47.32
C PRO A 127 -19.56 19.60 46.01
N PHE A 128 -18.32 19.21 45.76
CA PHE A 128 -17.60 19.62 44.56
C PHE A 128 -18.27 19.07 43.30
N SER A 129 -18.49 19.94 42.32
CA SER A 129 -18.91 19.56 40.98
C SER A 129 -18.02 20.31 39.98
N PRO A 130 -17.34 19.59 39.08
CA PRO A 130 -16.41 20.23 38.17
C PRO A 130 -17.16 21.15 37.18
N PRO A 131 -16.54 22.27 36.77
CA PRO A 131 -17.12 23.14 35.74
C PRO A 131 -17.40 22.36 34.45
N ARG A 132 -18.55 22.62 33.82
CA ARG A 132 -18.94 21.90 32.59
C ARG A 132 -17.90 22.04 31.47
N TYR A 133 -17.32 23.23 31.31
CA TYR A 133 -16.28 23.45 30.29
C TYR A 133 -15.04 22.59 30.57
N ALA A 134 -14.63 22.44 31.84
CA ALA A 134 -13.47 21.64 32.23
C ALA A 134 -13.67 20.16 31.86
N VAL A 135 -14.89 19.63 32.04
CA VAL A 135 -15.23 18.27 31.60
C VAL A 135 -15.06 18.13 30.08
N TRP A 136 -15.64 19.04 29.28
CA TRP A 136 -15.51 19.01 27.83
C TRP A 136 -14.08 19.13 27.32
N VAL A 137 -13.31 20.08 27.86
CA VAL A 137 -11.90 20.29 27.50
C VAL A 137 -11.08 19.03 27.76
N ASN A 138 -11.16 18.49 28.98
CA ASN A 138 -10.42 17.28 29.33
C ASN A 138 -10.87 16.09 28.47
N SER A 139 -12.17 15.88 28.25
CA SER A 139 -12.66 14.81 27.37
C SER A 139 -12.12 14.91 25.94
N LEU A 140 -12.14 16.10 25.34
CA LEU A 140 -11.62 16.32 23.98
C LEU A 140 -10.12 16.10 23.89
N TRP A 141 -9.35 16.56 24.89
CA TRP A 141 -7.91 16.39 24.91
C TRP A 141 -7.47 14.95 25.22
N PHE A 142 -8.16 14.24 26.12
CA PHE A 142 -7.95 12.80 26.31
C PHE A 142 -8.25 12.03 25.02
N LEU A 143 -9.38 12.32 24.35
CA LEU A 143 -9.73 11.65 23.10
C LEU A 143 -8.72 11.96 21.99
N SER A 144 -8.30 13.22 21.88
CA SER A 144 -7.23 13.65 20.98
C SER A 144 -5.95 12.84 21.23
N LEU A 145 -5.51 12.72 22.49
CA LEU A 145 -4.32 11.98 22.87
C LEU A 145 -4.43 10.49 22.51
N VAL A 146 -5.56 9.85 22.84
CA VAL A 146 -5.80 8.43 22.51
C VAL A 146 -5.79 8.20 21.00
N MET A 147 -6.38 9.09 20.21
CA MET A 147 -6.37 8.99 18.75
C MET A 147 -4.97 9.17 18.16
N SER A 148 -4.18 10.10 18.68
CA SER A 148 -2.77 10.29 18.30
C SER A 148 -1.92 9.05 18.62
N LEU A 149 -2.06 8.48 19.82
CA LEU A 149 -1.34 7.26 20.21
C LEU A 149 -1.79 6.04 19.39
N SER A 150 -3.08 5.96 19.06
CA SER A 150 -3.59 4.93 18.15
C SER A 150 -2.96 5.08 16.76
N CYS A 151 -2.89 6.29 16.23
CA CYS A 151 -2.20 6.58 14.97
C CYS A 151 -0.73 6.13 15.01
N ALA A 152 -0.01 6.41 16.12
CA ALA A 152 1.35 5.93 16.31
C ALA A 152 1.45 4.39 16.32
N LEU A 153 0.55 3.69 17.01
CA LEU A 153 0.50 2.23 17.01
C LEU A 153 0.28 1.65 15.61
N TRP A 154 -0.63 2.24 14.83
CA TRP A 154 -0.84 1.84 13.45
C TRP A 154 0.39 2.14 12.56
N ALA A 155 1.06 3.28 12.74
CA ALA A 155 2.28 3.62 12.02
C ALA A 155 3.43 2.63 12.33
N THR A 156 3.58 2.22 13.58
CA THR A 156 4.56 1.17 13.93
C THR A 156 4.20 -0.19 13.35
N SER A 157 2.90 -0.52 13.23
CA SER A 157 2.43 -1.75 12.59
C SER A 157 2.72 -1.72 11.09
N LEU A 158 2.48 -0.59 10.43
CA LEU A 158 2.82 -0.38 9.02
C LEU A 158 4.31 -0.61 8.75
N HIS A 159 5.17 -0.13 9.65
CA HIS A 159 6.61 -0.42 9.63
C HIS A 159 6.94 -1.91 9.67
N GLN A 160 6.28 -2.65 10.58
CA GLN A 160 6.49 -4.09 10.71
C GLN A 160 5.99 -4.83 9.47
N TRP A 161 4.84 -4.42 8.92
CA TRP A 161 4.26 -5.02 7.72
C TRP A 161 5.12 -4.75 6.48
N ALA A 162 5.63 -3.53 6.30
CA ALA A 162 6.54 -3.18 5.21
C ALA A 162 7.82 -4.04 5.26
N ARG A 163 8.46 -4.14 6.44
CA ARG A 163 9.64 -5.01 6.62
C ARG A 163 9.31 -6.48 6.38
N ARG A 164 8.15 -6.94 6.86
CA ARG A 164 7.70 -8.33 6.67
C ARG A 164 7.45 -8.62 5.20
N TYR A 165 6.80 -7.71 4.48
CA TYR A 165 6.51 -7.82 3.05
C TYR A 165 7.80 -8.05 2.27
N ILE A 166 8.78 -7.14 2.39
CA ILE A 166 10.09 -7.27 1.72
C ILE A 166 10.77 -8.60 2.08
N ARG A 167 10.77 -8.99 3.36
CA ARG A 167 11.39 -10.25 3.80
C ARG A 167 10.71 -11.49 3.19
N VAL A 168 9.41 -11.45 2.93
CA VAL A 168 8.66 -12.56 2.32
C VAL A 168 8.84 -12.59 0.82
N THR A 169 8.80 -11.43 0.16
CA THR A 169 8.86 -11.32 -1.30
C THR A 169 10.28 -11.45 -1.84
N GLN A 170 11.31 -11.20 -1.02
CA GLN A 170 12.72 -11.26 -1.39
C GLN A 170 13.55 -12.28 -0.56
N PRO A 171 13.18 -13.57 -0.55
CA PRO A 171 13.94 -14.60 0.17
C PRO A 171 15.27 -14.91 -0.53
N ALA A 172 16.38 -14.80 0.21
CA ALA A 172 17.74 -15.00 -0.31
C ALA A 172 18.08 -16.45 -0.76
N ARG A 173 17.24 -17.45 -0.45
CA ARG A 173 17.52 -18.89 -0.70
C ARG A 173 16.45 -19.59 -1.54
N CYS A 174 15.76 -18.89 -2.44
CA CYS A 174 14.73 -19.46 -3.31
C CYS A 174 15.12 -19.37 -4.79
N SER A 175 14.60 -20.29 -5.61
CA SER A 175 14.69 -20.17 -7.07
C SER A 175 13.96 -18.91 -7.54
N PRO A 176 14.40 -18.26 -8.64
CA PRO A 176 13.80 -17.03 -9.14
C PRO A 176 12.29 -17.14 -9.41
N GLU A 177 11.85 -18.29 -9.92
CA GLU A 177 10.44 -18.57 -10.25
C GLU A 177 9.58 -18.67 -8.99
N LYS A 178 10.06 -19.41 -7.98
CA LYS A 178 9.36 -19.55 -6.70
C LYS A 178 9.27 -18.19 -6.00
N ARG A 179 10.33 -17.39 -6.05
CA ARG A 179 10.34 -16.02 -5.53
C ARG A 179 9.32 -15.14 -6.27
N ALA A 180 9.29 -15.20 -7.59
CA ALA A 180 8.36 -14.44 -8.40
C ALA A 180 6.88 -14.77 -8.08
N ARG A 181 6.55 -16.06 -7.95
CA ARG A 181 5.20 -16.51 -7.58
C ARG A 181 4.80 -16.09 -6.16
N ILE A 182 5.71 -16.19 -5.19
CA ILE A 182 5.48 -15.70 -3.82
C ILE A 182 5.20 -14.20 -3.85
N ARG A 183 6.02 -13.40 -4.55
CA ARG A 183 5.80 -11.96 -4.66
C ARG A 183 4.47 -11.64 -5.34
N ALA A 184 4.13 -12.28 -6.45
CA ALA A 184 2.87 -12.07 -7.14
C ALA A 184 1.65 -12.35 -6.24
N PHE A 185 1.70 -13.42 -5.46
CA PHE A 185 0.65 -13.75 -4.49
C PHE A 185 0.49 -12.66 -3.41
N PHE A 186 1.59 -12.18 -2.84
CA PHE A 186 1.54 -11.14 -1.80
C PHE A 186 1.20 -9.75 -2.36
N ALA A 187 1.63 -9.42 -3.58
CA ALA A 187 1.28 -8.18 -4.26
C ALA A 187 -0.23 -8.09 -4.55
N ASP A 188 -0.82 -9.15 -5.10
CA ASP A 188 -2.27 -9.27 -5.29
C ASP A 188 -3.03 -9.23 -3.93
N GLY A 189 -2.40 -9.76 -2.88
CA GLY A 189 -2.87 -9.61 -1.50
C GLY A 189 -2.88 -8.16 -1.00
N VAL A 190 -1.80 -7.40 -1.24
CA VAL A 190 -1.67 -5.97 -0.85
C VAL A 190 -2.75 -5.12 -1.51
N ASP A 191 -2.99 -5.34 -2.80
CA ASP A 191 -4.02 -4.63 -3.56
C ASP A 191 -5.43 -4.97 -3.07
N LYS A 192 -5.72 -6.26 -2.86
CA LYS A 192 -7.03 -6.70 -2.34
C LYS A 192 -7.28 -6.29 -0.90
N MET A 193 -6.26 -6.30 -0.05
CA MET A 193 -6.38 -5.93 1.36
C MET A 193 -6.35 -4.42 1.58
N HIS A 194 -6.34 -3.63 0.50
CA HIS A 194 -6.47 -2.18 0.58
C HIS A 194 -5.38 -1.57 1.47
N MET A 195 -4.16 -2.12 1.44
CA MET A 195 -3.03 -1.60 2.21
C MET A 195 -2.78 -0.09 1.96
N PRO A 196 -2.92 0.45 0.73
CA PRO A 196 -2.85 1.89 0.49
C PRO A 196 -3.82 2.70 1.36
N TRP A 197 -5.00 2.17 1.65
CA TRP A 197 -6.00 2.82 2.50
C TRP A 197 -5.59 2.85 3.97
N ALA A 198 -4.89 1.83 4.44
CA ALA A 198 -4.32 1.84 5.78
C ALA A 198 -3.24 2.92 5.93
N VAL A 199 -2.42 3.12 4.89
CA VAL A 199 -1.40 4.19 4.84
C VAL A 199 -2.06 5.57 4.79
N GLU A 200 -3.06 5.77 3.93
CA GLU A 200 -3.81 7.03 3.82
C GLU A 200 -4.65 7.34 5.09
N GLY A 201 -5.06 6.31 5.82
CA GLY A 201 -5.80 6.46 7.08
C GLY A 201 -4.97 7.05 8.22
N LEU A 202 -3.65 6.88 8.21
CA LEU A 202 -2.76 7.38 9.26
C LEU A 202 -2.82 8.92 9.38
N PRO A 203 -2.57 9.70 8.32
CA PRO A 203 -2.77 11.16 8.36
C PRO A 203 -4.20 11.59 8.72
N ALA A 204 -5.22 10.83 8.32
CA ALA A 204 -6.61 11.17 8.63
C ALA A 204 -6.91 11.06 10.14
N LEU A 205 -6.45 9.98 10.79
CA LEU A 205 -6.53 9.83 12.25
C LEU A 205 -5.80 10.97 12.98
N LEU A 206 -4.64 11.37 12.43
CA LEU A 206 -3.85 12.46 12.98
C LEU A 206 -4.56 13.81 12.88
N HIS A 207 -5.15 14.14 11.73
CA HIS A 207 -5.95 15.35 11.56
C HIS A 207 -7.17 15.36 12.49
N LEU A 208 -7.85 14.22 12.64
CA LEU A 208 -8.99 14.11 13.56
C LEU A 208 -8.57 14.40 15.01
N SER A 209 -7.42 13.88 15.43
CA SER A 209 -6.82 14.19 16.72
C SER A 209 -6.54 15.69 16.88
N LEU A 210 -5.94 16.33 15.87
CA LEU A 210 -5.70 17.78 15.87
C LEU A 210 -6.97 18.62 15.97
N PHE A 211 -8.03 18.24 15.26
CA PHE A 211 -9.31 18.97 15.33
C PHE A 211 -9.96 18.85 16.71
N LEU A 212 -9.90 17.67 17.35
CA LEU A 212 -10.37 17.50 18.72
C LEU A 212 -9.57 18.37 19.69
N PHE A 213 -8.25 18.44 19.53
CA PHE A 213 -7.39 19.30 20.33
C PHE A 213 -7.73 20.78 20.17
N PHE A 214 -7.86 21.27 18.93
CA PHE A 214 -8.24 22.66 18.68
C PHE A 214 -9.63 22.98 19.23
N GLY A 215 -10.59 22.05 19.11
CA GLY A 215 -11.91 22.20 19.73
C GLY A 215 -11.82 22.39 21.25
N GLY A 216 -11.02 21.56 21.92
CA GLY A 216 -10.76 21.71 23.36
C GLY A 216 -10.03 23.02 23.69
N LEU A 217 -9.06 23.42 22.87
CA LEU A 217 -8.30 24.67 23.05
C LEU A 217 -9.17 25.92 22.96
N VAL A 218 -10.09 25.96 21.99
CA VAL A 218 -11.06 27.05 21.81
C VAL A 218 -11.98 27.16 23.03
N ILE A 219 -12.53 26.03 23.50
CA ILE A 219 -13.37 26.00 24.70
C ILE A 219 -12.59 26.44 25.94
N PHE A 220 -11.35 25.96 26.09
CA PHE A 220 -10.49 26.31 27.21
C PHE A 220 -10.21 27.82 27.25
N LEU A 221 -9.69 28.38 26.15
CA LEU A 221 -9.32 29.80 26.10
C LEU A 221 -10.54 30.72 26.27
N PHE A 222 -11.71 30.34 25.74
CA PHE A 222 -12.94 31.10 25.92
C PHE A 222 -13.32 31.28 27.40
N ASN A 223 -13.02 30.29 28.25
CA ASN A 223 -13.33 30.32 29.68
C ASN A 223 -12.19 30.88 30.54
N VAL A 224 -11.00 31.09 29.97
CA VAL A 224 -9.81 31.60 30.70
C VAL A 224 -9.63 33.09 30.44
N ASP A 225 -9.45 33.50 29.19
CA ASP A 225 -9.21 34.89 28.83
C ASP A 225 -9.70 35.21 27.41
N ARG A 226 -10.44 36.32 27.30
CA ARG A 226 -11.11 36.71 26.06
C ARG A 226 -10.13 37.23 25.00
N GLU A 227 -9.08 37.93 25.40
CA GLU A 227 -8.11 38.50 24.46
C GLU A 227 -7.24 37.41 23.84
N VAL A 228 -6.75 36.47 24.65
CA VAL A 228 -6.00 35.30 24.16
C VAL A 228 -6.88 34.43 23.26
N PHE A 229 -8.14 34.23 23.64
CA PHE A 229 -9.11 33.51 22.82
C PHE A 229 -9.27 34.12 21.42
N LEU A 230 -9.48 35.44 21.33
CA LEU A 230 -9.68 36.12 20.04
C LEU A 230 -8.45 36.00 19.13
N CYS A 231 -7.25 36.12 19.69
CA CYS A 231 -6.00 35.93 18.95
C CYS A 231 -5.89 34.51 18.37
N VAL A 232 -6.10 33.49 19.21
CA VAL A 232 -5.93 32.08 18.81
C VAL A 232 -7.03 31.64 17.84
N VAL A 233 -8.30 31.99 18.08
CA VAL A 233 -9.41 31.60 17.20
C VAL A 233 -9.29 32.24 15.81
N SER A 234 -8.77 33.46 15.73
CA SER A 234 -8.51 34.14 14.44
C SER A 234 -7.47 33.40 13.63
N TRP A 235 -6.38 32.95 14.28
CA TRP A 235 -5.34 32.15 13.63
C TRP A 235 -5.85 30.78 13.18
N ILE A 236 -6.58 30.06 14.05
CA ILE A 236 -7.19 28.77 13.71
C ILE A 236 -8.17 28.93 12.54
N GLY A 237 -8.97 30.00 12.54
CA GLY A 237 -9.93 30.31 11.47
C GLY A 237 -9.25 30.55 10.12
N LEU A 238 -8.19 31.37 10.09
CA LEU A 238 -7.40 31.63 8.88
C LEU A 238 -6.81 30.34 8.32
N PHE A 239 -6.16 29.54 9.16
CA PHE A 239 -5.52 28.29 8.73
C PHE A 239 -6.56 27.26 8.25
N SER A 240 -7.68 27.15 8.96
CA SER A 240 -8.78 26.26 8.58
C SER A 240 -9.41 26.66 7.24
N MET A 241 -9.51 27.96 6.96
CA MET A 241 -10.00 28.47 5.67
C MET A 241 -9.07 28.05 4.52
N VAL A 242 -7.76 28.28 4.67
CA VAL A 242 -6.76 27.89 3.66
C VAL A 242 -6.75 26.37 3.46
N TYR A 243 -6.74 25.61 4.55
CA TYR A 243 -6.76 24.16 4.51
C TYR A 243 -8.04 23.63 3.83
N GLY A 244 -9.20 24.20 4.17
CA GLY A 244 -10.48 23.85 3.55
C GLY A 244 -10.51 24.16 2.05
N LEU A 245 -9.96 25.30 1.62
CA LEU A 245 -9.84 25.64 0.20
C LEU A 245 -8.98 24.61 -0.55
N ILE A 246 -7.85 24.20 0.02
CA ILE A 246 -6.97 23.17 -0.55
C ILE A 246 -7.71 21.82 -0.63
N THR A 247 -8.43 21.43 0.42
CA THR A 247 -9.20 20.17 0.44
C THR A 247 -10.35 20.16 -0.56
N LEU A 248 -10.97 21.32 -0.85
CA LEU A 248 -12.07 21.46 -1.81
C LEU A 248 -11.59 21.63 -3.26
N LEU A 249 -10.32 21.98 -3.48
CA LEU A 249 -9.79 22.27 -4.81
C LEU A 249 -9.92 21.09 -5.80
N PRO A 250 -9.69 19.81 -5.41
CA PRO A 250 -9.91 18.66 -6.28
C PRO A 250 -11.37 18.45 -6.72
N LEU A 251 -12.34 18.98 -5.96
CA LEU A 251 -13.76 18.91 -6.33
C LEU A 251 -14.11 19.93 -7.42
N ILE A 252 -13.37 21.04 -7.50
CA ILE A 252 -13.58 22.11 -8.48
C ILE A 252 -12.74 21.86 -9.73
N ARG A 253 -11.51 21.36 -9.56
CA ARG A 253 -10.57 21.05 -10.65
C ARG A 253 -10.03 19.64 -10.48
N GLN A 254 -10.44 18.76 -11.39
CA GLN A 254 -10.03 17.35 -11.40
C GLN A 254 -8.52 17.15 -11.68
N ASP A 255 -7.85 18.15 -12.26
CA ASP A 255 -6.41 18.14 -12.58
C ASP A 255 -5.52 18.78 -11.49
N SER A 256 -6.04 18.96 -10.28
CA SER A 256 -5.30 19.62 -9.19
C SER A 256 -4.28 18.67 -8.53
N PRO A 257 -2.98 19.06 -8.40
CA PRO A 257 -1.96 18.25 -7.72
C PRO A 257 -2.11 18.24 -6.19
N TYR A 258 -2.96 19.11 -5.64
CA TYR A 258 -3.21 19.20 -4.21
C TYR A 258 -4.12 18.07 -3.76
N TYR A 259 -3.55 17.08 -3.08
CA TYR A 259 -4.29 15.95 -2.49
C TYR A 259 -4.19 16.02 -0.97
N SER A 260 -5.33 16.15 -0.30
CA SER A 260 -5.41 16.12 1.17
C SER A 260 -5.92 14.75 1.60
N PRO A 261 -5.42 14.14 2.68
CA PRO A 261 -5.99 12.88 3.21
C PRO A 261 -7.50 12.97 3.47
N LEU A 262 -8.00 14.19 3.76
CA LEU A 262 -9.43 14.42 3.94
C LEU A 262 -10.20 14.59 2.63
N SER A 263 -9.57 14.91 1.49
CA SER A 263 -10.29 15.04 0.22
C SER A 263 -10.94 13.73 -0.20
N ILE A 264 -10.29 12.60 0.13
CA ILE A 264 -10.84 11.24 -0.02
C ILE A 264 -12.12 11.08 0.79
N LEU A 265 -12.04 11.36 2.10
CA LEU A 265 -13.20 11.30 3.00
C LEU A 265 -14.32 12.23 2.52
N THR A 266 -13.99 13.43 2.04
CA THR A 266 -14.99 14.37 1.51
C THR A 266 -15.62 13.86 0.21
N TRP A 267 -14.85 13.19 -0.66
CA TRP A 267 -15.37 12.58 -1.88
C TRP A 267 -16.31 11.40 -1.55
N PHE A 268 -15.94 10.53 -0.61
CA PHE A 268 -16.82 9.45 -0.14
C PHE A 268 -18.07 9.97 0.54
N SER A 269 -17.95 11.00 1.38
CA SER A 269 -19.08 11.63 2.04
C SER A 269 -20.01 12.27 1.00
N TYR A 270 -19.46 12.98 0.02
CA TYR A 270 -20.20 13.55 -1.11
C TYR A 270 -20.91 12.46 -1.93
N ALA A 271 -20.20 11.39 -2.32
CA ALA A 271 -20.75 10.27 -3.06
C ALA A 271 -21.85 9.54 -2.26
N SER A 272 -21.65 9.36 -0.96
CA SER A 272 -22.61 8.73 -0.04
C SER A 272 -23.86 9.60 0.15
N ILE A 273 -23.71 10.91 0.34
CA ILE A 273 -24.82 11.86 0.43
C ILE A 273 -25.61 11.88 -0.89
N ARG A 274 -24.92 11.90 -2.05
CA ARG A 274 -25.57 11.82 -3.37
C ARG A 274 -26.31 10.50 -3.56
N TYR A 275 -25.73 9.39 -3.12
CA TYR A 275 -26.36 8.07 -3.14
C TYR A 275 -27.61 8.01 -2.27
N VAL A 276 -27.55 8.53 -1.04
CA VAL A 276 -28.69 8.59 -0.12
C VAL A 276 -29.76 9.53 -0.67
N ALA A 277 -29.41 10.72 -1.15
CA ALA A 277 -30.33 11.67 -1.75
C ALA A 277 -31.02 11.08 -3.00
N PHE A 278 -30.27 10.39 -3.86
CA PHE A 278 -30.81 9.68 -5.01
C PHE A 278 -31.74 8.54 -4.59
N LYS A 279 -31.38 7.77 -3.55
CA LYS A 279 -32.22 6.70 -2.99
C LYS A 279 -33.51 7.24 -2.38
N VAL A 280 -33.46 8.36 -1.67
CA VAL A 280 -34.64 9.06 -1.13
C VAL A 280 -35.51 9.56 -2.27
N LEU A 281 -34.95 10.25 -3.26
CA LEU A 281 -35.67 10.74 -4.43
C LEU A 281 -36.38 9.61 -5.18
N VAL A 282 -35.67 8.50 -5.45
CA VAL A 282 -36.21 7.30 -6.11
C VAL A 282 -37.29 6.65 -5.26
N SER A 283 -37.13 6.59 -3.93
CA SER A 283 -38.13 6.05 -3.01
C SER A 283 -39.42 6.86 -3.00
N THR A 284 -39.33 8.18 -3.16
CA THR A 284 -40.48 9.08 -3.28
C THR A 284 -41.16 8.96 -4.65
N THR A 285 -40.40 8.77 -5.73
CA THR A 285 -40.94 8.53 -7.09
C THR A 285 -41.38 7.09 -7.36
N ARG A 286 -41.22 6.16 -6.40
CA ARG A 286 -41.62 4.75 -6.50
C ARG A 286 -43.13 4.54 -6.71
N ARG A 287 -43.93 5.61 -6.60
CA ARG A 287 -45.36 5.61 -6.96
C ARG A 287 -45.62 5.73 -8.47
N TYR A 288 -44.60 5.99 -9.31
CA TYR A 288 -44.77 6.23 -10.76
C TYR A 288 -43.68 5.64 -11.71
N SER A 289 -42.61 4.99 -11.23
CA SER A 289 -41.51 4.58 -12.13
C SER A 289 -41.65 3.15 -12.69
N SER A 290 -41.53 3.02 -14.03
CA SER A 290 -41.55 1.77 -14.81
C SER A 290 -40.48 0.75 -14.40
N ILE A 291 -40.83 -0.55 -14.48
CA ILE A 291 -40.00 -1.75 -14.22
C ILE A 291 -38.60 -1.70 -14.87
N ALA A 292 -38.45 -1.04 -16.02
CA ALA A 292 -37.17 -0.89 -16.72
C ALA A 292 -36.15 -0.04 -15.93
N THR A 293 -36.61 0.95 -15.14
CA THR A 293 -35.74 1.74 -14.27
C THR A 293 -35.31 0.97 -13.02
N TRP A 294 -36.14 0.03 -12.54
CA TRP A 294 -35.83 -0.88 -11.44
C TRP A 294 -34.73 -1.90 -11.83
N GLN A 295 -34.72 -2.40 -13.07
CA GLN A 295 -33.64 -3.27 -13.56
C GLN A 295 -32.30 -2.54 -13.68
N ARG A 296 -32.28 -1.28 -14.16
CA ARG A 296 -31.07 -0.45 -14.19
C ARG A 296 -30.56 -0.13 -12.77
N TYR A 297 -31.47 0.09 -11.82
CA TYR A 297 -31.17 0.29 -10.40
C TYR A 297 -30.50 -0.94 -9.76
N CYS A 298 -31.04 -2.14 -9.99
CA CYS A 298 -30.43 -3.38 -9.50
C CYS A 298 -29.04 -3.63 -10.10
N GLY A 299 -28.83 -3.30 -11.39
CA GLY A 299 -27.53 -3.43 -12.04
C GLY A 299 -26.46 -2.49 -11.48
N LEU A 300 -26.82 -1.25 -11.16
CA LEU A 300 -25.89 -0.27 -10.57
C LEU A 300 -25.59 -0.59 -9.10
N MET A 301 -26.60 -1.05 -8.35
CA MET A 301 -26.45 -1.49 -6.95
C MET A 301 -25.58 -2.74 -6.83
N TYR A 302 -25.67 -3.68 -7.79
CA TYR A 302 -24.76 -4.83 -7.86
C TYR A 302 -23.33 -4.43 -8.20
N ARG A 303 -23.10 -3.41 -9.06
CA ARG A 303 -21.73 -2.88 -9.31
C ARG A 303 -21.14 -2.21 -8.09
N TYR A 304 -21.90 -1.36 -7.38
CA TYR A 304 -21.42 -0.69 -6.16
C TYR A 304 -21.21 -1.66 -5.00
N ARG A 305 -22.09 -2.66 -4.83
CA ARG A 305 -21.94 -3.71 -3.83
C ARG A 305 -20.79 -4.67 -4.17
N GLY A 306 -20.60 -5.00 -5.45
CA GLY A 306 -19.45 -5.78 -5.93
C GLY A 306 -18.12 -5.03 -5.77
N TRP A 307 -18.14 -3.70 -5.83
CA TRP A 307 -16.97 -2.85 -5.56
C TRP A 307 -16.66 -2.71 -4.06
N MET A 308 -17.68 -2.65 -3.18
CA MET A 308 -17.49 -2.60 -1.71
C MET A 308 -17.22 -3.96 -1.04
N LEU A 309 -17.78 -5.06 -1.55
CA LEU A 309 -17.71 -6.40 -0.96
C LEU A 309 -16.90 -7.41 -1.80
N GLY A 310 -16.31 -6.98 -2.92
CA GLY A 310 -15.62 -7.85 -3.88
C GLY A 310 -14.29 -8.47 -3.41
N GLY A 311 -13.94 -8.33 -2.14
CA GLY A 311 -12.65 -8.79 -1.61
C GLY A 311 -12.65 -10.18 -0.98
N VAL A 312 -13.73 -10.62 -0.33
CA VAL A 312 -13.56 -11.63 0.74
C VAL A 312 -14.33 -12.93 0.52
N GLU A 313 -15.54 -12.93 -0.02
CA GLU A 313 -16.39 -14.14 0.11
C GLU A 313 -16.54 -14.97 -1.17
N LYS A 314 -16.35 -14.37 -2.36
CA LYS A 314 -16.43 -15.11 -3.65
C LYS A 314 -15.06 -15.54 -4.19
N LYS A 315 -13.98 -14.90 -3.73
CA LYS A 315 -12.61 -15.18 -4.16
C LYS A 315 -11.96 -16.32 -3.35
N ALA A 316 -12.46 -16.59 -2.14
CA ALA A 316 -11.92 -17.62 -1.25
C ALA A 316 -12.24 -19.05 -1.71
N GLU A 317 -13.41 -19.29 -2.32
CA GLU A 317 -13.75 -20.58 -2.94
C GLU A 317 -13.03 -20.79 -4.30
N GLU A 318 -12.69 -19.72 -5.04
CA GLU A 318 -11.85 -19.77 -6.25
C GLU A 318 -10.34 -19.94 -5.95
N THR A 319 -9.89 -19.64 -4.73
CA THR A 319 -8.46 -19.66 -4.35
C THR A 319 -7.95 -21.07 -4.00
N ALA A 320 -8.85 -22.04 -3.80
CA ALA A 320 -8.49 -23.34 -3.24
C ALA A 320 -8.07 -24.41 -4.28
N SER A 321 -8.17 -24.17 -5.61
CA SER A 321 -7.85 -25.23 -6.60
C SER A 321 -7.08 -24.84 -7.87
N GLU A 322 -6.54 -23.62 -8.03
CA GLU A 322 -5.85 -23.23 -9.28
C GLU A 322 -4.77 -22.15 -9.07
N LEU A 323 -3.68 -22.50 -8.37
CA LEU A 323 -2.73 -21.50 -7.84
C LEU A 323 -1.44 -21.31 -8.69
N SER A 324 -1.24 -22.03 -9.79
CA SER A 324 -0.03 -21.86 -10.62
C SER A 324 -0.30 -21.02 -11.87
N SER A 325 -1.21 -21.48 -12.74
CA SER A 325 -1.48 -20.87 -14.05
C SER A 325 -1.96 -19.42 -13.95
N LYS A 326 -2.88 -19.12 -13.03
CA LYS A 326 -3.43 -17.78 -12.82
C LYS A 326 -2.40 -16.78 -12.28
N ILE A 327 -1.47 -17.24 -11.44
CA ILE A 327 -0.38 -16.41 -10.92
C ILE A 327 0.62 -16.12 -12.03
N ASP A 328 0.96 -17.11 -12.85
CA ASP A 328 1.88 -16.96 -13.98
C ASP A 328 1.31 -16.01 -15.06
N VAL A 329 0.00 -16.05 -15.32
CA VAL A 329 -0.70 -15.07 -16.17
C VAL A 329 -0.66 -13.65 -15.57
N GLY A 330 -0.86 -13.52 -14.25
CA GLY A 330 -0.74 -12.23 -13.56
C GLY A 330 0.67 -11.65 -13.59
N ILE A 331 1.70 -12.51 -13.50
CA ILE A 331 3.11 -12.11 -13.66
C ILE A 331 3.34 -11.54 -15.06
N LEU A 332 2.81 -12.19 -16.11
CA LEU A 332 2.94 -11.71 -17.48
C LEU A 332 2.27 -10.34 -17.69
N ASP A 333 1.03 -10.18 -17.21
CA ASP A 333 0.24 -8.94 -17.32
C ASP A 333 0.87 -7.76 -16.56
N TRP A 334 1.38 -8.03 -15.35
CA TRP A 334 2.10 -7.01 -14.59
C TRP A 334 3.41 -6.63 -15.28
N THR A 335 4.18 -7.61 -15.77
CA THR A 335 5.50 -7.35 -16.40
C THR A 335 5.36 -6.48 -17.63
N ILE A 336 4.41 -6.77 -18.51
CA ILE A 336 4.20 -5.96 -19.72
C ILE A 336 3.75 -4.53 -19.40
N SER A 337 2.99 -4.34 -18.31
CA SER A 337 2.51 -3.04 -17.90
C SER A 337 3.60 -2.19 -17.22
N ALA A 338 4.58 -2.84 -16.59
CA ALA A 338 5.66 -2.19 -15.85
C ALA A 338 6.85 -1.75 -16.74
N LEU A 339 7.01 -2.34 -17.94
CA LEU A 339 8.13 -2.07 -18.83
C LEU A 339 7.85 -0.82 -19.70
N GLY A 340 8.61 0.26 -19.46
CA GLY A 340 8.50 1.52 -20.22
C GLY A 340 9.57 1.72 -21.31
N ASP A 341 10.72 1.04 -21.21
CA ASP A 341 11.88 1.26 -22.09
C ASP A 341 11.98 0.21 -23.19
N ASP A 342 12.32 0.62 -24.42
CA ASP A 342 12.44 -0.28 -25.58
C ASP A 342 13.48 -1.41 -25.37
N ASP A 343 14.59 -1.14 -24.69
CA ASP A 343 15.61 -2.16 -24.37
C ASP A 343 15.10 -3.21 -23.37
N SER A 344 14.26 -2.78 -22.42
CA SER A 344 13.66 -3.66 -21.42
C SER A 344 12.52 -4.49 -22.03
N LEU A 345 11.78 -3.89 -22.97
CA LEU A 345 10.74 -4.54 -23.76
C LEU A 345 11.32 -5.58 -24.72
N GLU A 346 12.47 -5.31 -25.35
CA GLU A 346 13.18 -6.26 -26.22
C GLU A 346 13.54 -7.55 -25.47
N ARG A 347 14.13 -7.41 -24.27
CA ARG A 347 14.48 -8.55 -23.41
C ARG A 347 13.26 -9.34 -22.94
N PHE A 348 12.15 -8.65 -22.70
CA PHE A 348 10.89 -9.30 -22.36
C PHE A 348 10.34 -10.11 -23.53
N ILE A 349 10.30 -9.52 -24.75
CA ILE A 349 9.82 -10.20 -25.96
C ILE A 349 10.65 -11.44 -26.28
N GLU A 350 11.97 -11.38 -26.12
CA GLU A 350 12.88 -12.52 -26.30
C GLU A 350 12.61 -13.66 -25.29
N ALA A 351 12.10 -13.33 -24.10
CA ALA A 351 11.79 -14.30 -23.04
C ALA A 351 10.41 -14.95 -23.18
N ILE A 352 9.47 -14.37 -23.94
CA ILE A 352 8.10 -14.88 -24.12
C ILE A 352 8.11 -16.33 -24.65
N PRO A 353 8.84 -16.68 -25.73
CA PRO A 353 8.80 -18.03 -26.27
C PRO A 353 9.29 -19.09 -25.29
N GLY A 354 10.28 -18.75 -24.48
CA GLY A 354 10.78 -19.63 -23.43
C GLY A 354 9.79 -19.79 -22.27
N PHE A 355 9.02 -18.75 -21.96
CA PHE A 355 8.01 -18.81 -20.91
C PHE A 355 6.81 -19.70 -21.29
N PHE A 356 6.33 -19.64 -22.53
CA PHE A 356 5.20 -20.44 -23.01
C PHE A 356 5.54 -21.92 -23.24
N ASN A 357 6.82 -22.25 -23.50
CA ASN A 357 7.28 -23.63 -23.73
C ASN A 357 7.83 -24.31 -22.46
N SER A 358 7.79 -23.62 -21.33
CA SER A 358 8.30 -24.06 -20.04
C SER A 358 7.48 -25.21 -19.46
N LYS A 359 8.15 -26.27 -18.98
CA LYS A 359 7.47 -27.39 -18.30
C LYS A 359 6.93 -27.00 -16.92
N LEU A 360 7.46 -25.95 -16.32
CA LEU A 360 7.04 -25.43 -15.01
C LEU A 360 5.80 -24.53 -15.07
N VAL A 361 5.32 -24.19 -16.28
CA VAL A 361 4.16 -23.33 -16.52
C VAL A 361 3.08 -24.14 -17.24
N GLU A 362 2.20 -24.80 -16.47
CA GLU A 362 1.10 -25.62 -17.02
C GLU A 362 -0.10 -24.74 -17.47
N ASP A 363 -0.70 -25.09 -18.61
CA ASP A 363 -1.98 -24.56 -19.13
C ASP A 363 -2.11 -23.04 -19.29
N LEU A 364 -1.01 -22.29 -19.40
CA LEU A 364 -1.01 -20.82 -19.55
C LEU A 364 -1.85 -20.34 -20.75
N ARG A 365 -1.82 -21.10 -21.85
CA ARG A 365 -2.52 -20.75 -23.10
C ARG A 365 -4.04 -20.75 -22.94
N GLU A 366 -4.57 -21.65 -22.11
CA GLU A 366 -6.00 -21.77 -21.86
C GLU A 366 -6.52 -20.68 -20.90
N HIS A 367 -5.65 -20.21 -20.01
CA HIS A 367 -5.97 -19.22 -18.98
C HIS A 367 -5.73 -17.76 -19.42
N LEU A 368 -5.20 -17.54 -20.63
CA LEU A 368 -4.92 -16.21 -21.15
C LEU A 368 -6.20 -15.49 -21.56
N THR A 369 -6.62 -14.51 -20.75
CA THR A 369 -7.79 -13.67 -21.03
C THR A 369 -7.59 -12.81 -22.29
N THR A 370 -8.69 -12.43 -22.95
CA THR A 370 -8.67 -11.62 -24.17
C THR A 370 -8.06 -10.23 -23.95
N ASP A 371 -8.18 -9.64 -22.75
CA ASP A 371 -7.59 -8.35 -22.41
C ASP A 371 -6.05 -8.40 -22.40
N ILE A 372 -5.48 -9.36 -21.66
CA ILE A 372 -4.03 -9.58 -21.55
C ILE A 372 -3.43 -9.88 -22.93
N ARG A 373 -4.14 -10.69 -23.72
CA ARG A 373 -3.78 -10.98 -25.11
C ARG A 373 -3.71 -9.72 -25.97
N GLY A 374 -4.67 -8.81 -25.81
CA GLY A 374 -4.70 -7.52 -26.48
C GLY A 374 -3.53 -6.62 -26.07
N ARG A 375 -3.23 -6.53 -24.77
CA ARG A 375 -2.08 -5.72 -24.27
C ARG A 375 -0.75 -6.23 -24.81
N LEU A 376 -0.56 -7.55 -24.79
CA LEU A 376 0.62 -8.21 -25.37
C LEU A 376 0.79 -7.87 -26.84
N PHE A 377 -0.31 -7.93 -27.59
CA PHE A 377 -0.35 -7.55 -28.99
C PHE A 377 0.02 -6.07 -29.21
N PHE A 378 -0.59 -5.13 -28.47
CA PHE A 378 -0.29 -3.70 -28.63
C PHE A 378 1.16 -3.35 -28.28
N ALA A 379 1.75 -4.01 -27.26
CA ALA A 379 3.14 -3.79 -26.92
C ALA A 379 4.08 -4.31 -28.02
N LEU A 380 3.80 -5.49 -28.58
CA LEU A 380 4.56 -6.07 -29.70
C LEU A 380 4.43 -5.23 -30.97
N ASP A 381 3.21 -4.80 -31.33
CA ASP A 381 2.94 -3.95 -32.50
C ASP A 381 3.64 -2.59 -32.37
N GLY A 382 3.51 -1.93 -31.21
CA GLY A 382 4.19 -0.67 -30.93
C GLY A 382 5.72 -0.79 -30.92
N PHE A 383 6.28 -1.89 -30.44
CA PHE A 383 7.73 -2.14 -30.48
C PHE A 383 8.24 -2.36 -31.90
N LEU A 384 7.49 -3.09 -32.72
CA LEU A 384 7.80 -3.32 -34.13
C LEU A 384 7.71 -2.02 -34.94
N ASP A 385 6.65 -1.24 -34.76
CA ASP A 385 6.46 0.05 -35.41
C ASP A 385 7.63 1.00 -35.13
N ARG A 386 8.04 1.15 -33.86
CA ARG A 386 9.22 1.95 -33.48
C ARG A 386 10.52 1.40 -34.04
N THR A 387 10.69 0.07 -34.04
CA THR A 387 11.92 -0.57 -34.55
C THR A 387 12.07 -0.41 -36.06
N LEU A 388 10.98 -0.55 -36.81
CA LEU A 388 10.98 -0.46 -38.26
C LEU A 388 11.07 1.00 -38.75
N SER A 389 10.38 1.93 -38.08
CA SER A 389 10.42 3.37 -38.37
C SER A 389 11.73 4.05 -37.96
N SER A 390 12.52 3.44 -37.08
CA SER A 390 13.80 4.02 -36.66
C SER A 390 14.86 3.98 -37.75
N ASN A 391 15.42 5.16 -38.07
CA ASN A 391 16.55 5.32 -39.00
C ASN A 391 17.92 5.05 -38.34
N SER A 392 17.97 4.86 -37.02
CA SER A 392 19.22 4.65 -36.27
C SER A 392 19.55 3.18 -36.00
N VAL A 393 18.59 2.27 -36.23
CA VAL A 393 18.75 0.83 -35.98
C VAL A 393 19.26 0.14 -37.25
N ILE A 394 20.36 -0.60 -37.12
CA ILE A 394 20.99 -1.35 -38.22
C ILE A 394 20.07 -2.48 -38.69
N ASP A 395 20.02 -2.76 -39.99
CA ASP A 395 19.14 -3.76 -40.62
C ASP A 395 19.21 -5.16 -39.99
N SER A 396 20.41 -5.59 -39.56
CA SER A 396 20.59 -6.87 -38.86
C SER A 396 19.86 -6.92 -37.50
N VAL A 397 19.78 -5.78 -36.80
CA VAL A 397 19.06 -5.64 -35.54
C VAL A 397 17.56 -5.58 -35.78
N LYS A 398 17.12 -4.91 -36.85
CA LYS A 398 15.70 -4.89 -37.28
C LYS A 398 15.20 -6.31 -37.59
N LEU A 399 15.98 -7.08 -38.35
CA LEU A 399 15.67 -8.48 -38.68
C LEU A 399 15.59 -9.37 -37.44
N ARG A 400 16.52 -9.25 -36.50
CA ARG A 400 16.48 -9.99 -35.23
C ARG A 400 15.23 -9.65 -34.41
N ARG A 401 14.92 -8.37 -34.24
CA ARG A 401 13.73 -7.91 -33.49
C ARG A 401 12.43 -8.35 -34.14
N LEU A 402 12.39 -8.40 -35.47
CA LEU A 402 11.24 -8.90 -36.24
C LEU A 402 11.03 -10.41 -36.02
N ASP A 403 12.09 -11.21 -36.12
CA ASP A 403 12.04 -12.66 -35.89
C ASP A 403 11.59 -13.02 -34.46
N MET A 404 12.17 -12.36 -33.44
CA MET A 404 11.78 -12.55 -32.04
C MET A 404 10.29 -12.22 -31.81
N SER A 405 9.80 -11.12 -32.40
CA SER A 405 8.40 -10.69 -32.24
C SER A 405 7.42 -11.65 -32.94
N LEU A 406 7.77 -12.17 -34.11
CA LEU A 406 6.99 -13.17 -34.84
C LEU A 406 6.92 -14.50 -34.07
N ASN A 407 8.03 -14.95 -33.50
CA ASN A 407 8.09 -16.15 -32.67
C ASN A 407 7.24 -16.00 -31.39
N ALA A 408 7.26 -14.83 -30.75
CA ALA A 408 6.40 -14.53 -29.61
C ALA A 408 4.91 -14.49 -30.00
N MET A 409 4.56 -13.94 -31.17
CA MET A 409 3.18 -13.87 -31.65
C MET A 409 2.57 -15.23 -32.01
N ASN A 410 3.34 -16.14 -32.62
CA ASN A 410 2.83 -17.46 -33.02
C ASN A 410 2.33 -18.28 -31.81
N LEU A 411 2.87 -18.00 -30.63
CA LEU A 411 2.48 -18.66 -29.38
C LEU A 411 1.18 -18.11 -28.79
N ILE A 412 0.75 -16.91 -29.20
CA ILE A 412 -0.46 -16.24 -28.72
C ILE A 412 -1.57 -16.43 -29.79
N PRO A 413 -2.63 -17.23 -29.52
CA PRO A 413 -3.70 -17.42 -30.49
C PRO A 413 -4.59 -16.16 -30.57
N VAL A 414 -4.16 -15.11 -31.26
CA VAL A 414 -4.96 -13.90 -31.49
C VAL A 414 -5.68 -14.02 -32.84
N SER A 415 -6.98 -13.68 -32.88
CA SER A 415 -7.72 -13.46 -34.14
C SER A 415 -7.15 -12.33 -35.01
N HIS A 416 -6.17 -11.57 -34.49
CA HIS A 416 -5.60 -10.36 -35.10
C HIS A 416 -4.13 -10.51 -35.53
N VAL A 417 -3.55 -11.71 -35.56
CA VAL A 417 -2.21 -11.94 -36.17
C VAL A 417 -2.17 -11.40 -37.61
N TRP A 418 -3.30 -11.51 -38.32
CA TRP A 418 -3.51 -10.90 -39.64
C TRP A 418 -3.27 -9.39 -39.66
N SER A 419 -3.63 -8.65 -38.61
CA SER A 419 -3.53 -7.18 -38.55
C SER A 419 -2.09 -6.68 -38.53
N VAL A 420 -1.21 -7.35 -37.78
CA VAL A 420 0.23 -7.01 -37.75
C VAL A 420 0.90 -7.44 -39.03
N LEU A 421 0.58 -8.64 -39.53
CA LEU A 421 1.04 -9.09 -40.84
C LEU A 421 0.63 -8.11 -41.93
N THR A 422 -0.61 -7.61 -41.91
CA THR A 422 -1.05 -6.58 -42.85
C THR A 422 -0.36 -5.23 -42.62
N ASN A 423 -0.09 -4.80 -41.38
CA ASN A 423 0.68 -3.57 -41.14
C ASN A 423 2.12 -3.68 -41.65
N ILE A 424 2.78 -4.81 -41.45
CA ILE A 424 4.13 -5.07 -41.96
C ILE A 424 4.13 -5.20 -43.49
N LEU A 425 3.17 -5.94 -44.06
CA LEU A 425 3.04 -6.17 -45.52
C LEU A 425 2.54 -4.96 -46.31
N PHE A 426 1.67 -4.13 -45.74
CA PHE A 426 1.05 -3.00 -46.46
C PHE A 426 1.57 -1.63 -46.06
N TYR A 427 1.97 -1.42 -44.79
CA TYR A 427 2.34 -0.09 -44.29
C TYR A 427 3.85 0.15 -44.21
N HIS A 428 4.67 -0.89 -44.04
CA HIS A 428 6.11 -0.76 -43.79
C HIS A 428 6.99 -1.58 -44.75
N TRP A 429 6.41 -2.14 -45.82
CA TRP A 429 7.10 -2.98 -46.80
C TRP A 429 8.36 -2.34 -47.39
N ASP A 430 8.33 -1.01 -47.57
CA ASP A 430 9.45 -0.23 -48.12
C ASP A 430 10.65 -0.10 -47.16
N HIS A 431 10.46 -0.40 -45.87
CA HIS A 431 11.49 -0.30 -44.82
C HIS A 431 12.02 -1.66 -44.36
N VAL A 432 11.56 -2.76 -44.95
CA VAL A 432 12.04 -4.12 -44.66
C VAL A 432 13.24 -4.43 -45.58
N PRO A 433 14.44 -4.74 -45.05
CA PRO A 433 15.63 -4.99 -45.87
C PRO A 433 15.45 -6.28 -46.71
N LEU A 434 15.18 -6.09 -48.00
CA LEU A 434 14.61 -7.09 -48.91
C LEU A 434 15.64 -7.57 -49.95
N TRP A 435 16.57 -8.48 -49.61
CA TRP A 435 17.31 -9.18 -50.69
C TRP A 435 17.53 -10.69 -50.56
N HIS A 436 17.24 -11.38 -49.45
CA HIS A 436 17.33 -12.86 -49.47
C HIS A 436 16.36 -13.66 -48.57
N LEU A 437 15.67 -13.06 -47.60
CA LEU A 437 14.87 -13.83 -46.62
C LEU A 437 13.35 -13.64 -46.70
N GLY A 438 12.83 -12.64 -47.42
CA GLY A 438 11.38 -12.40 -47.53
C GLY A 438 10.62 -13.57 -48.16
N ALA A 439 11.22 -14.32 -49.08
CA ALA A 439 10.60 -15.49 -49.68
C ALA A 439 10.66 -16.73 -48.76
N ILE A 440 11.75 -16.92 -48.01
CA ILE A 440 11.94 -18.06 -47.12
C ILE A 440 11.06 -17.91 -45.88
N ALA A 441 11.07 -16.71 -45.27
CA ALA A 441 10.18 -16.37 -44.17
C ALA A 441 8.71 -16.50 -44.58
N MET A 442 8.32 -16.06 -45.80
CA MET A 442 6.96 -16.23 -46.31
C MET A 442 6.58 -17.70 -46.58
N ILE A 443 7.53 -18.53 -47.01
CA ILE A 443 7.32 -19.98 -47.21
C ILE A 443 7.19 -20.71 -45.86
N ASP A 444 8.03 -20.39 -44.87
CA ASP A 444 7.92 -20.95 -43.52
C ASP A 444 6.66 -20.46 -42.79
N LEU A 445 6.23 -19.21 -43.04
CA LEU A 445 4.96 -18.66 -42.54
C LEU A 445 3.75 -19.39 -43.14
N LEU A 446 3.76 -19.64 -44.45
CA LEU A 446 2.70 -20.39 -45.16
C LEU A 446 2.68 -21.87 -44.74
N LEU A 447 3.84 -22.46 -44.43
CA LEU A 447 3.95 -23.82 -43.89
C LEU A 447 3.46 -23.92 -42.45
N SER A 448 3.70 -22.89 -41.62
CA SER A 448 3.17 -22.81 -40.25
C SER A 448 1.64 -22.61 -40.25
N MET A 449 1.10 -21.80 -41.17
CA MET A 449 -0.35 -21.60 -41.32
C MET A 449 -1.11 -22.83 -41.85
N ARG A 450 -0.42 -23.84 -42.40
CA ARG A 450 -1.05 -25.10 -42.84
C ARG A 450 -1.19 -26.12 -41.70
N LYS A 451 -0.53 -25.90 -40.57
CA LYS A 451 -0.46 -26.84 -39.43
C LYS A 451 -1.25 -26.38 -38.19
N ALA A 452 -1.76 -25.16 -38.18
CA ALA A 452 -2.80 -24.68 -37.25
C ALA A 452 -4.17 -24.82 -37.91
#